data_AF-U1N5B2-F1
#
_entry.id   AF-U1N5B2-F1
#
_cell.length_a   1.000
_cell.length_b   1.000
_cell.length_c   1.000
_cell.angle_alpha   90.00
_cell.angle_beta   90.00
_cell.angle_gamma   90.00
#
_symmetry.space_group_name_H-M   'P 1'
#
loop_
_entity.id
_entity.type
_entity.pdbx_description
1 polymer ?
#
loop_
_entity_poly.entity_id
_entity_poly.type
_entity_poly.pdbx_seq_one_letter_code
_entity_poly.pdbx_strand_id
1 'polypeptide(L)'
;FVVLPFVYTPIVIQFFTTYFAIEVLVPIRLWQSDIGIDFLDPEGVGGLRPIGELIKKSYYYIAIGLVGYALITYAPFINWGWTVDAEANLLFTAIWIITIGGVAFGVFVLHRFMYREKREEIHLLKKEFRAHLENPYDVKSYEVPEGDEELVADIEERISRVNATSEYPATFSIWSQLLLSIALPKLLQFVIAGL
;
A
#
# COMPACT_ATOMS: atom_id res chain seq x y z
N PHE A 1 -37.13 -17.67 -6.88
CA PHE A 1 -36.61 -16.72 -5.88
C PHE A 1 -36.47 -15.36 -6.55
N VAL A 2 -37.30 -14.39 -6.18
CA VAL A 2 -37.13 -13.00 -6.68
C VAL A 2 -36.03 -12.39 -5.82
N VAL A 3 -34.81 -12.39 -6.32
CA VAL A 3 -33.70 -11.66 -5.70
C VAL A 3 -34.00 -10.18 -5.90
N LEU A 4 -34.45 -9.47 -4.85
CA LEU A 4 -34.83 -8.06 -4.94
C LEU A 4 -33.60 -7.18 -5.25
N PRO A 5 -33.49 -6.58 -6.47
CA PRO A 5 -32.35 -5.75 -6.88
C PRO A 5 -32.00 -4.66 -5.89
N PHE A 6 -33.05 -4.04 -5.35
CA PHE A 6 -32.94 -2.91 -4.44
C PHE A 6 -32.29 -3.23 -3.09
N VAL A 7 -32.19 -4.50 -2.68
CA VAL A 7 -31.58 -4.84 -1.38
C VAL A 7 -30.08 -5.08 -1.52
N TYR A 8 -29.64 -5.80 -2.56
CA TYR A 8 -28.23 -6.13 -2.73
C TYR A 8 -27.43 -5.05 -3.46
N THR A 9 -28.05 -4.30 -4.39
CA THR A 9 -27.35 -3.24 -5.14
C THR A 9 -26.75 -2.16 -4.22
N PRO A 10 -27.47 -1.62 -3.20
CA PRO A 10 -26.87 -0.65 -2.28
C PRO A 10 -25.71 -1.22 -1.48
N ILE A 11 -25.80 -2.48 -1.05
CA ILE A 11 -24.72 -3.16 -0.29
C ILE A 11 -23.47 -3.24 -1.16
N VAL A 12 -23.61 -3.65 -2.42
CA VAL A 12 -22.51 -3.74 -3.38
C VAL A 12 -21.91 -2.36 -3.65
N ILE A 13 -22.74 -1.34 -3.88
CA ILE A 13 -22.27 0.04 -4.11
C ILE A 13 -21.51 0.56 -2.88
N GLN A 14 -22.06 0.38 -1.68
CA GLN A 14 -21.42 0.82 -0.44
C GLN A 14 -20.07 0.13 -0.25
N PHE A 15 -20.01 -1.17 -0.51
CA PHE A 15 -18.79 -1.96 -0.44
C PHE A 15 -17.70 -1.42 -1.37
N PHE A 16 -18.02 -1.25 -2.67
CA PHE A 16 -17.06 -0.71 -3.64
C PHE A 16 -16.68 0.74 -3.36
N THR A 17 -17.62 1.56 -2.88
CA THR A 17 -17.35 2.95 -2.49
C THR A 17 -16.37 2.99 -1.32
N THR A 18 -16.54 2.11 -0.33
CA THR A 18 -15.66 2.01 0.84
C THR A 18 -14.28 1.52 0.44
N TYR A 19 -14.23 0.50 -0.42
CA TYR A 19 -12.99 -0.01 -0.99
C TYR A 19 -12.22 1.08 -1.74
N PHE A 20 -12.88 1.78 -2.66
CA PHE A 20 -12.27 2.88 -3.42
C PHE A 20 -11.80 4.02 -2.52
N ALA A 21 -12.59 4.37 -1.48
CA ALA A 21 -12.20 5.40 -0.53
C ALA A 21 -10.91 5.02 0.21
N ILE A 22 -10.75 3.76 0.61
CA ILE A 22 -9.57 3.29 1.34
C ILE A 22 -8.34 3.16 0.42
N GLU A 23 -8.49 2.55 -0.75
CA GLU A 23 -7.35 2.23 -1.61
C GLU A 23 -6.85 3.42 -2.44
N VAL A 24 -7.75 4.36 -2.75
CA VAL A 24 -7.46 5.46 -3.68
C VAL A 24 -7.52 6.81 -2.96
N LEU A 25 -8.64 7.12 -2.29
CA LEU A 25 -8.81 8.46 -1.71
C LEU A 25 -7.92 8.70 -0.49
N VAL A 26 -7.74 7.70 0.38
CA VAL A 26 -6.88 7.85 1.57
C VAL A 26 -5.42 8.11 1.19
N PRO A 27 -4.76 7.33 0.31
CA PRO A 27 -3.40 7.61 -0.13
C PRO A 27 -3.25 8.97 -0.82
N ILE A 28 -4.19 9.35 -1.69
CA ILE A 28 -4.16 10.65 -2.37
C ILE A 28 -4.29 11.79 -1.37
N ARG A 29 -5.20 11.68 -0.40
CA ARG A 29 -5.37 12.70 0.64
C ARG A 29 -4.14 12.82 1.53
N LEU A 30 -3.51 11.70 1.88
CA LEU A 30 -2.27 11.72 2.64
C LEU A 30 -1.17 12.45 1.87
N TRP A 31 -1.00 12.12 0.58
CA TRP A 31 -0.03 12.78 -0.29
C TRP A 31 -0.20 14.30 -0.36
N GLN A 32 -1.45 14.77 -0.38
CA GLN A 32 -1.82 16.18 -0.47
C GLN A 32 -1.87 16.88 0.88
N SER A 33 -1.77 16.15 1.98
CA SER A 33 -1.83 16.72 3.32
C SER A 33 -0.45 17.19 3.78
N ASP A 34 -0.42 18.23 4.59
CA ASP A 34 0.80 18.72 5.26
C ASP A 34 1.15 17.86 6.50
N ILE A 35 0.66 16.62 6.58
CA ILE A 35 0.95 15.71 7.69
C ILE A 35 2.35 15.13 7.46
N GLY A 36 3.30 15.58 8.28
CA GLY A 36 4.67 15.07 8.26
C GLY A 36 4.78 13.61 8.71
N ILE A 37 5.91 12.99 8.38
CA ILE A 37 6.22 11.61 8.77
C ILE A 37 6.79 11.58 10.19
N ASP A 38 6.33 10.61 10.98
CA ASP A 38 6.94 10.33 12.28
C ASP A 38 8.17 9.41 12.12
N PHE A 39 9.35 10.01 11.95
CA PHE A 39 10.61 9.27 11.87
C PHE A 39 11.06 8.67 13.22
N LEU A 40 10.39 9.01 14.33
CA LEU A 40 10.64 8.44 15.65
C LEU A 40 9.75 7.23 15.95
N ASP A 41 8.90 6.84 15.00
CA ASP A 41 8.05 5.66 15.08
C ASP A 41 8.91 4.40 15.37
N PRO A 42 8.70 3.69 16.50
CA PRO A 42 9.45 2.49 16.86
C PRO A 42 9.27 1.34 15.86
N GLU A 43 8.19 1.36 15.08
CA GLU A 43 7.91 0.37 14.04
C GLU A 43 8.62 0.70 12.71
N GLY A 44 9.20 1.90 12.61
CA GLY A 44 9.97 2.33 11.45
C GLY A 44 9.15 2.49 10.17
N VAL A 45 7.84 2.70 10.25
CA VAL A 45 6.95 2.90 9.08
C VAL A 45 6.41 4.31 8.98
N GLY A 46 7.00 5.25 9.71
CA GLY A 46 6.71 6.67 9.58
C GLY A 46 5.35 7.08 10.16
N GLY A 47 4.81 6.31 11.09
CA GLY A 47 3.45 6.52 11.62
C GLY A 47 2.33 6.10 10.66
N LEU A 48 2.65 5.54 9.48
CA LEU A 48 1.66 5.12 8.49
C LEU A 48 1.08 3.73 8.73
N ARG A 49 1.46 3.06 9.82
CA ARG A 49 0.95 1.73 10.18
C ARG A 49 -0.57 1.64 10.16
N PRO A 50 -1.35 2.59 10.74
CA PRO A 50 -2.81 2.50 10.73
C PRO A 50 -3.39 2.50 9.31
N ILE A 51 -2.76 3.22 8.38
CA ILE A 51 -3.17 3.28 6.97
C ILE A 51 -2.82 1.95 6.28
N GLY A 52 -1.60 1.43 6.50
CA GLY A 52 -1.20 0.12 6.00
C GLY A 52 -2.12 -1.01 6.48
N GLU A 53 -2.51 -0.99 7.75
CA GLU A 53 -3.47 -1.94 8.32
C GLU A 53 -4.89 -1.76 7.78
N LEU A 54 -5.32 -0.52 7.51
CA LEU A 54 -6.61 -0.24 6.91
C LEU A 54 -6.71 -0.81 5.49
N ILE A 55 -5.67 -0.59 4.67
CA ILE A 55 -5.57 -1.15 3.32
C ILE A 55 -5.51 -2.69 3.38
N LYS A 56 -4.76 -3.25 4.33
CA LYS A 56 -4.72 -4.71 4.54
C LYS A 56 -6.11 -5.28 4.89
N LYS A 57 -6.92 -4.54 5.65
CA LYS A 57 -8.29 -4.97 5.98
C LYS A 57 -9.23 -4.85 4.79
N SER A 58 -9.24 -3.73 4.06
CA SER A 58 -10.04 -3.58 2.84
C SER A 58 -9.74 -4.67 1.82
N TYR A 59 -8.45 -5.00 1.70
CA TYR A 59 -7.97 -6.13 0.91
C TYR A 59 -8.66 -7.45 1.28
N TYR A 60 -8.69 -7.84 2.56
CA TYR A 60 -9.24 -9.15 2.92
C TYR A 60 -10.74 -9.22 2.62
N TYR A 61 -11.44 -8.11 2.80
CA TYR A 61 -12.86 -8.03 2.47
C TYR A 61 -13.10 -8.20 0.96
N ILE A 62 -12.35 -7.51 0.09
CA ILE A 62 -12.49 -7.67 -1.37
C ILE A 62 -12.06 -9.06 -1.83
N ALA A 63 -11.03 -9.65 -1.24
CA ALA A 63 -10.60 -11.01 -1.56
C ALA A 63 -11.68 -12.05 -1.22
N ILE A 64 -12.27 -11.97 -0.02
CA ILE A 64 -13.40 -12.83 0.38
C ILE A 64 -14.59 -12.62 -0.57
N GLY A 65 -14.90 -11.37 -0.91
CA GLY A 65 -15.97 -11.03 -1.85
C GLY A 65 -15.75 -11.62 -3.24
N LEU A 66 -14.52 -11.51 -3.78
CA LEU A 66 -14.13 -12.06 -5.07
C LEU A 66 -14.17 -13.59 -5.08
N VAL A 67 -13.69 -14.24 -4.02
CA VAL A 67 -13.77 -15.70 -3.88
C VAL A 67 -15.23 -16.15 -3.81
N GLY A 68 -16.07 -15.48 -3.00
CA GLY A 68 -17.49 -15.78 -2.91
C GLY A 68 -18.20 -15.60 -4.25
N TYR A 69 -17.92 -14.50 -4.95
CA TYR A 69 -18.46 -14.24 -6.28
C TYR A 69 -18.00 -15.28 -7.31
N ALA A 70 -16.73 -15.70 -7.26
CA ALA A 70 -16.22 -16.77 -8.12
C ALA A 70 -16.93 -18.10 -7.84
N LEU A 71 -17.11 -18.49 -6.57
CA LEU A 71 -17.83 -19.72 -6.22
C LEU A 71 -19.28 -19.72 -6.71
N ILE A 72 -19.97 -18.58 -6.63
CA ILE A 72 -21.35 -18.42 -7.14
C ILE A 72 -21.38 -18.45 -8.67
N THR A 73 -20.45 -17.73 -9.31
CA THR A 73 -20.45 -17.55 -10.76
C THR A 73 -20.02 -18.81 -11.50
N TYR A 74 -18.99 -19.49 -11.03
CA TYR A 74 -18.45 -20.70 -11.67
C TYR A 74 -19.09 -21.98 -11.14
N ALA A 75 -19.74 -21.92 -9.97
CA ALA A 75 -20.41 -23.04 -9.31
C ALA A 75 -19.67 -24.39 -9.48
N PRO A 76 -18.36 -24.47 -9.13
CA PRO A 76 -17.49 -25.59 -9.51
C PRO A 76 -17.92 -26.95 -8.93
N PHE A 77 -18.87 -26.95 -7.99
CA PHE A 77 -19.39 -28.15 -7.32
C PHE A 77 -20.75 -28.59 -7.89
N ILE A 78 -21.30 -27.90 -8.89
CA ILE A 78 -22.60 -28.20 -9.49
C ILE A 78 -22.40 -28.81 -10.89
N ASN A 79 -22.52 -30.14 -10.99
CA ASN A 79 -22.22 -30.91 -12.21
C ASN A 79 -23.33 -30.88 -13.30
N TRP A 80 -24.32 -29.99 -13.21
CA TRP A 80 -25.54 -30.04 -14.04
C TRP A 80 -25.53 -28.99 -15.17
N GLY A 81 -24.47 -28.99 -15.98
CA GLY A 81 -24.41 -28.13 -17.19
C GLY A 81 -24.40 -26.63 -16.90
N TRP A 82 -23.86 -26.21 -15.75
CA TRP A 82 -23.71 -24.80 -15.39
C TRP A 82 -22.76 -24.11 -16.37
N THR A 83 -23.28 -23.19 -17.19
CA THR A 83 -22.49 -22.39 -18.11
C THR A 83 -22.36 -20.97 -17.57
N VAL A 84 -21.13 -20.45 -17.59
CA VAL A 84 -20.85 -19.10 -17.14
C VAL A 84 -21.23 -18.12 -18.25
N ASP A 85 -22.10 -17.17 -17.92
CA ASP A 85 -22.46 -16.10 -18.83
C ASP A 85 -21.24 -15.22 -19.15
N ALA A 86 -21.10 -14.84 -20.42
CA ALA A 86 -19.99 -14.01 -20.89
C ALA A 86 -19.97 -12.65 -20.20
N GLU A 87 -21.15 -12.07 -19.96
CA GLU A 87 -21.31 -10.80 -19.25
C GLU A 87 -20.84 -10.91 -17.79
N ALA A 88 -21.18 -12.00 -17.10
CA ALA A 88 -20.76 -12.26 -15.72
C ALA A 88 -19.23 -12.46 -15.62
N ASN A 89 -18.62 -13.19 -16.54
CA ASN A 89 -17.15 -13.36 -16.57
C ASN A 89 -16.42 -12.04 -16.90
N LEU A 90 -16.99 -11.22 -17.80
CA LEU A 90 -16.43 -9.89 -18.10
C LEU A 90 -16.50 -8.98 -16.88
N LEU A 91 -17.65 -8.93 -16.20
CA LEU A 91 -17.84 -8.15 -14.98
C LEU A 91 -16.88 -8.61 -13.87
N PHE A 92 -16.76 -9.93 -13.65
CA PHE A 92 -15.79 -10.50 -12.71
C PHE A 92 -14.37 -10.03 -12.99
N THR A 93 -13.96 -10.14 -14.24
CA THR A 93 -12.61 -9.79 -14.67
C THR A 93 -12.35 -8.29 -14.52
N ALA A 94 -13.33 -7.45 -14.84
CA ALA A 94 -13.23 -6.00 -14.64
C ALA A 94 -13.07 -5.64 -13.16
N ILE A 95 -13.90 -6.20 -12.26
CA ILE A 95 -13.81 -6.00 -10.82
C ILE A 95 -12.45 -6.47 -10.29
N TRP A 96 -11.98 -7.63 -10.75
CA TRP A 96 -10.69 -8.19 -10.37
C TRP A 96 -9.52 -7.27 -10.79
N ILE A 97 -9.52 -6.76 -12.03
CA ILE A 97 -8.51 -5.80 -12.50
C ILE A 97 -8.54 -4.52 -11.66
N ILE A 98 -9.73 -3.96 -11.42
CA ILE A 98 -9.90 -2.74 -10.60
C ILE A 98 -9.37 -2.97 -9.17
N THR A 99 -9.61 -4.15 -8.61
CA THR A 99 -9.13 -4.52 -7.27
C THR A 99 -7.60 -4.56 -7.23
N ILE A 100 -6.95 -5.28 -8.15
CA ILE A 100 -5.49 -5.33 -8.19
C ILE A 100 -4.91 -3.93 -8.44
N GLY A 101 -5.49 -3.20 -9.40
CA GLY A 101 -5.07 -1.84 -9.73
C GLY A 101 -5.21 -0.88 -8.55
N GLY A 102 -6.29 -0.97 -7.79
CA GLY A 102 -6.54 -0.16 -6.59
C GLY A 102 -5.48 -0.37 -5.52
N VAL A 103 -5.21 -1.63 -5.15
CA VAL A 103 -4.16 -1.95 -4.15
C VAL A 103 -2.79 -1.50 -4.65
N ALA A 104 -2.43 -1.83 -5.89
CA ALA A 104 -1.14 -1.45 -6.47
C ALA A 104 -0.96 0.07 -6.51
N PHE A 105 -2.02 0.81 -6.85
CA PHE A 105 -2.04 2.27 -6.84
C PHE A 105 -1.86 2.83 -5.42
N GLY A 106 -2.62 2.34 -4.44
CA GLY A 106 -2.52 2.78 -3.06
C GLY A 106 -1.11 2.58 -2.49
N VAL A 107 -0.53 1.40 -2.72
CA VAL A 107 0.87 1.10 -2.35
C VAL A 107 1.84 2.04 -3.04
N PHE A 108 1.68 2.26 -4.34
CA PHE A 108 2.56 3.12 -5.13
C PHE A 108 2.53 4.57 -4.62
N VAL A 109 1.35 5.12 -4.35
CA VAL A 109 1.20 6.50 -3.83
C VAL A 109 1.86 6.62 -2.46
N LEU A 110 1.60 5.68 -1.55
CA LEU A 110 2.19 5.69 -0.20
C LEU A 110 3.71 5.53 -0.26
N HIS A 111 4.22 4.64 -1.10
CA HIS A 111 5.66 4.46 -1.28
C HIS A 111 6.31 5.75 -1.79
N ARG A 112 5.70 6.37 -2.81
CA ARG A 112 6.24 7.58 -3.40
C ARG A 112 6.18 8.77 -2.42
N PHE A 113 5.15 8.84 -1.57
CA PHE A 113 5.06 9.82 -0.49
C PHE A 113 6.20 9.64 0.50
N MET A 114 6.35 8.44 1.06
CA MET A 114 7.43 8.11 2.00
C MET A 114 8.81 8.38 1.42
N TYR A 115 9.02 8.00 0.16
CA TYR A 115 10.28 8.24 -0.55
C TYR A 115 10.60 9.73 -0.64
N ARG A 116 9.61 10.58 -0.96
CA ARG A 116 9.81 12.03 -1.08
C ARG A 116 10.21 12.63 0.27
N GLU A 117 9.39 12.43 1.29
CA GLU A 117 9.59 12.99 2.63
C GLU A 117 10.93 12.53 3.24
N LYS A 118 11.26 11.24 3.12
CA LYS A 118 12.56 10.71 3.56
C LYS A 118 13.73 11.39 2.86
N ARG A 119 13.63 11.64 1.55
CA ARG A 119 14.70 12.29 0.78
C ARG A 119 14.84 13.76 1.13
N GLU A 120 13.73 14.45 1.35
CA GLU A 120 13.71 15.85 1.77
C GLU A 120 14.33 16.00 3.16
N GLU A 121 13.93 15.17 4.13
CA GLU A 121 14.47 15.22 5.48
C GLU A 121 15.97 14.89 5.53
N ILE A 122 16.41 13.85 4.81
CA ILE A 122 17.85 13.54 4.68
C ILE A 122 18.60 14.71 4.05
N HIS A 123 18.01 15.41 3.07
CA HIS A 123 18.67 16.54 2.44
C HIS A 123 18.83 17.73 3.39
N LEU A 124 17.80 18.01 4.20
CA LEU A 124 17.82 19.04 5.23
C LEU A 124 18.87 18.72 6.30
N LEU A 125 18.83 17.51 6.88
CA LEU A 125 19.80 17.08 7.89
C LEU A 125 21.24 17.07 7.35
N LYS A 126 21.46 16.65 6.10
CA LYS A 126 22.81 16.72 5.49
C LYS A 126 23.27 18.16 5.23
N LYS A 127 22.34 19.10 5.01
CA LYS A 127 22.68 20.52 4.86
C LYS A 127 23.06 21.11 6.21
N GLU A 128 22.34 20.76 7.26
CA GLU A 128 22.65 21.13 8.65
C GLU A 128 23.99 20.54 9.07
N PHE A 129 24.20 19.24 8.88
CA PHE A 129 25.48 18.56 9.11
C PHE A 129 26.65 19.30 8.46
N ARG A 130 26.56 19.60 7.16
CA ARG A 130 27.63 20.32 6.43
C ARG A 130 27.84 21.76 6.89
N ALA A 131 26.87 22.39 7.54
CA ALA A 131 27.03 23.75 8.06
C ALA A 131 27.94 23.79 9.29
N HIS A 132 28.11 22.66 9.97
CA HIS A 132 28.94 22.48 11.17
C HIS A 132 30.29 21.81 10.88
N LEU A 133 30.71 21.74 9.60
CA LEU A 133 31.97 21.13 9.20
C LEU A 133 32.91 22.14 8.53
N GLU A 134 34.19 22.01 8.82
CA GLU A 134 35.27 22.59 8.01
C GLU A 134 35.62 21.64 6.86
N ASN A 135 35.79 22.19 5.66
CA ASN A 135 35.99 21.43 4.41
C ASN A 135 34.90 20.35 4.15
N PRO A 136 33.60 20.71 4.12
CA PRO A 136 32.47 19.77 4.10
C PRO A 136 32.38 18.86 2.87
N TYR A 137 33.18 19.12 1.82
CA TYR A 137 33.23 18.31 0.60
C TYR A 137 34.46 17.39 0.52
N ASP A 138 35.40 17.50 1.46
CA ASP A 138 36.54 16.58 1.53
C ASP A 138 36.22 15.40 2.45
N VAL A 139 35.87 14.27 1.84
CA VAL A 139 35.48 13.04 2.53
C VAL A 139 36.63 12.44 3.35
N LYS A 140 37.89 12.81 3.07
CA LYS A 140 39.06 12.22 3.74
C LYS A 140 39.55 13.03 4.93
N SER A 141 39.16 14.30 5.02
CA SER A 141 39.71 15.24 6.01
C SER A 141 38.73 16.36 6.35
N TYR A 142 37.45 16.01 6.53
CA TYR A 142 36.52 16.94 7.16
C TYR A 142 36.90 17.10 8.63
N GLU A 143 36.83 18.31 9.13
CA GLU A 143 37.11 18.63 10.54
C GLU A 143 35.85 19.19 11.19
N VAL A 144 35.61 18.80 12.44
CA VAL A 144 34.52 19.32 13.26
C VAL A 144 35.12 20.38 14.18
N PRO A 145 34.61 21.63 14.16
CA PRO A 145 35.07 22.67 15.07
C PRO A 145 34.94 22.26 16.55
N GLU A 146 35.89 22.68 17.39
CA GLU A 146 35.80 22.47 18.85
C GLU A 146 34.50 23.10 19.40
N GLY A 147 33.65 22.27 20.02
CA GLY A 147 32.35 22.67 20.57
C GLY A 147 31.12 22.19 19.78
N ASP A 148 31.30 21.78 18.52
CA ASP A 148 30.20 21.29 17.66
C ASP A 148 30.10 19.75 17.61
N GLU A 149 31.02 19.03 18.27
CA GLU A 149 31.08 17.55 18.24
C GLU A 149 29.77 16.86 18.65
N GLU A 150 29.13 17.32 19.73
CA GLU A 150 27.87 16.74 20.22
C GLU A 150 26.71 17.01 19.23
N LEU A 151 26.68 18.19 18.60
CA LEU A 151 25.68 18.55 17.60
C LEU A 151 25.83 17.71 16.33
N VAL A 152 27.07 17.54 15.86
CA VAL A 152 27.37 16.72 14.68
C VAL A 152 26.98 15.26 14.92
N ALA A 153 27.30 14.70 16.10
CA ALA A 153 26.91 13.34 16.47
C ALA A 153 25.38 13.15 16.53
N ASP A 154 24.65 14.11 17.08
CA ASP A 154 23.18 14.09 17.11
C ASP A 154 22.58 14.15 15.69
N ILE A 155 23.12 15.00 14.81
CA ILE A 155 22.66 15.07 13.42
C ILE A 155 22.94 13.76 12.67
N GLU A 156 24.10 13.14 12.86
CA GLU A 156 24.40 11.83 12.28
C GLU A 156 23.42 10.75 12.77
N GLU A 157 23.09 10.75 14.07
CA GLU A 157 22.11 9.85 14.62
C GLU A 157 20.73 10.06 14.00
N ARG A 158 20.28 11.31 13.85
CA ARG A 158 19.02 11.65 13.18
C ARG A 158 19.02 11.18 11.72
N ILE A 159 20.10 11.40 10.96
CA ILE A 159 20.24 10.91 9.58
C ILE A 159 20.15 9.38 9.54
N SER A 160 20.79 8.69 10.49
CA SER A 160 20.73 7.23 10.61
C SER A 160 19.31 6.74 10.87
N ARG A 161 18.59 7.38 11.80
CA ARG A 161 17.18 7.07 12.12
C ARG A 161 16.26 7.26 10.91
N VAL A 162 16.33 8.40 10.23
CA VAL A 162 15.54 8.66 9.01
C VAL A 162 15.88 7.65 7.90
N ASN A 163 17.15 7.29 7.75
CA ASN A 163 17.57 6.25 6.79
C ASN A 163 17.01 4.87 7.14
N ALA A 164 16.89 4.54 8.43
CA ALA A 164 16.35 3.27 8.90
C ALA A 164 14.83 3.15 8.71
N THR A 165 14.11 4.28 8.60
CA THR A 165 12.66 4.28 8.34
C THR A 165 12.35 3.66 6.97
N SER A 166 11.41 2.71 6.95
CA SER A 166 10.89 2.04 5.76
C SER A 166 10.18 3.01 4.84
N GLU A 167 10.39 2.85 3.53
CA GLU A 167 9.65 3.57 2.50
C GLU A 167 8.29 2.94 2.18
N TYR A 168 7.95 1.84 2.87
CA TYR A 168 6.65 1.19 2.76
C TYR A 168 5.91 1.23 4.10
N PRO A 169 4.60 1.54 4.09
CA PRO A 169 3.77 1.65 5.30
C PRO A 169 3.54 0.30 6.02
N ALA A 170 3.94 -0.80 5.39
CA ALA A 170 4.02 -2.15 5.96
C ALA A 170 5.14 -2.92 5.25
N THR A 171 5.61 -4.04 5.82
CA THR A 171 6.68 -4.85 5.21
C THR A 171 6.32 -5.24 3.77
N PHE A 172 7.27 -5.10 2.84
CA PHE A 172 7.10 -5.47 1.42
C PHE A 172 6.52 -6.89 1.22
N SER A 173 6.89 -7.82 2.11
CA SER A 173 6.36 -9.20 2.14
C SER A 173 4.84 -9.27 2.27
N ILE A 174 4.23 -8.36 3.04
CA ILE A 174 2.77 -8.31 3.18
C ILE A 174 2.16 -7.90 1.84
N TRP A 175 2.68 -6.85 1.20
CA TRP A 175 2.16 -6.36 -0.08
C TRP A 175 2.26 -7.38 -1.22
N SER A 176 3.38 -8.10 -1.31
CA SER A 176 3.55 -9.16 -2.30
C SER A 176 2.61 -10.35 -2.03
N GLN A 177 2.44 -10.74 -0.77
CA GLN A 177 1.46 -11.77 -0.39
C GLN A 177 0.04 -11.37 -0.79
N LEU A 178 -0.38 -10.13 -0.50
CA LEU A 178 -1.70 -9.62 -0.85
C LEU A 178 -1.94 -9.69 -2.38
N LEU A 179 -0.99 -9.21 -3.18
CA LEU A 179 -1.11 -9.27 -4.65
C LEU A 179 -1.20 -10.72 -5.15
N LEU A 180 -0.39 -11.62 -4.60
CA LEU A 180 -0.41 -13.05 -4.94
C LEU A 180 -1.74 -13.72 -4.57
N SER A 181 -2.32 -13.42 -3.40
CA SER A 181 -3.60 -14.03 -3.02
C SER A 181 -4.81 -13.50 -3.80
N ILE A 182 -4.75 -12.30 -4.42
CA ILE A 182 -5.78 -11.88 -5.40
C ILE A 182 -5.57 -12.57 -6.76
N ALA A 183 -4.33 -12.90 -7.12
CA ALA A 183 -4.07 -13.64 -8.35
C ALA A 183 -4.58 -15.09 -8.27
N LEU A 184 -4.61 -15.68 -7.07
CA LEU A 184 -5.01 -17.07 -6.84
C LEU A 184 -6.41 -17.43 -7.38
N PRO A 185 -7.49 -16.65 -7.11
CA PRO A 185 -8.81 -16.92 -7.66
C PRO A 185 -8.85 -17.02 -9.18
N LYS A 186 -8.11 -16.17 -9.89
CA LYS A 186 -8.09 -16.19 -11.36
C LYS A 186 -7.25 -17.34 -11.90
N LEU A 187 -6.16 -17.70 -11.22
CA LEU A 187 -5.40 -18.92 -11.50
C LEU A 187 -6.26 -20.17 -11.30
N LEU A 188 -7.01 -20.26 -10.20
CA LEU A 188 -8.01 -21.31 -9.95
C LEU A 188 -9.06 -21.36 -11.05
N GLN A 189 -9.61 -20.20 -11.46
CA GLN A 189 -10.54 -20.14 -12.58
C GLN A 189 -9.93 -20.70 -13.87
N PHE A 190 -8.71 -20.29 -14.23
CA PHE A 190 -8.05 -20.80 -15.45
C PHE A 190 -7.83 -22.31 -15.40
N VAL A 191 -7.48 -22.85 -14.23
CA VAL A 191 -7.31 -24.30 -14.03
C VAL A 191 -8.65 -25.03 -14.12
N ILE A 192 -9.71 -24.52 -13.49
CA ILE A 192 -11.04 -25.13 -13.49
C ILE A 192 -11.69 -25.05 -14.87
N ALA A 193 -11.55 -23.92 -15.58
CA ALA A 193 -12.13 -23.72 -16.90
C ALA A 193 -11.33 -24.38 -18.05
N GLY A 194 -10.08 -24.80 -17.78
CA GLY A 194 -9.21 -25.51 -18.72
C GLY A 194 -9.22 -27.04 -18.56
N LEU A 195 -9.93 -27.57 -17.56
CA LEU A 195 -10.25 -28.99 -17.36
C LEU A 195 -11.66 -29.29 -17.88
#